data_AF-A0A6P0CCY4-F1
#
_entry.id   AF-A0A6P0CCY4-F1
#
_cell.length_a   1.000
_cell.length_b   1.000
_cell.length_c   1.000
_cell.angle_alpha   90.00
_cell.angle_beta   90.00
_cell.angle_gamma   90.00
#
_symmetry.space_group_name_H-M   'P 1'
#
loop_
_entity.id
_entity.type
_entity.pdbx_description
1 polymer ?
#
loop_
_entity_poly.entity_id
_entity_poly.type
_entity_poly.pdbx_seq_one_letter_code
_entity_poly.pdbx_strand_id
1 'polypeptide(L)'
;MTDLRDKTDLPYRFFKPKNSNRWNIRFSISGFPQIKYALGTDDDDEALQIAAEKYQEAVFQAKHGILAANGSFRSVALDYVKAMQLDAQRRPNRLGAAKYADAVVTRYLIPFFKTIAISAVTQAKLYEYTDWRRSYWTTGDGAKEKFLTPYMRNGKKVFPLAKHEEATDATLRRENVILSGVFKHAVRKGLIKPGDVPKQELPKPKLNKRPAFKVEEFTKLVLTSEQRIAEAADNPDIMFARGMLHNVRRWHAA
;
A
#
# COMPACT_ATOMS: atom_id res chain seq x y z
N MET A 1 -43.98 -19.48 -20.24
CA MET A 1 -43.10 -18.48 -19.60
C MET A 1 -41.70 -18.71 -20.16
N THR A 2 -41.17 -17.77 -20.94
CA THR A 2 -39.81 -17.88 -21.51
C THR A 2 -38.80 -17.67 -20.39
N ASP A 3 -37.85 -18.58 -20.23
CA ASP A 3 -36.79 -18.47 -19.22
C ASP A 3 -36.02 -17.14 -19.42
N LEU A 4 -35.75 -16.42 -18.33
CA LEU A 4 -34.99 -15.17 -18.39
C LEU A 4 -33.59 -15.31 -19.00
N ARG A 5 -33.03 -16.53 -19.02
CA ARG A 5 -31.75 -16.84 -19.68
C ARG A 5 -31.82 -16.72 -21.20
N ASP A 6 -33.00 -16.91 -21.78
CA ASP A 6 -33.20 -16.90 -23.23
C ASP A 6 -33.52 -15.50 -23.78
N LYS A 7 -33.81 -14.53 -22.89
CA LYS A 7 -33.99 -13.11 -23.26
C LYS A 7 -32.67 -12.50 -23.71
N THR A 8 -32.46 -12.44 -25.02
CA THR A 8 -31.24 -11.91 -25.64
C THR A 8 -31.34 -10.44 -26.07
N ASP A 9 -32.55 -9.89 -26.07
CA ASP A 9 -32.92 -8.52 -26.41
C ASP A 9 -32.50 -7.48 -25.35
N LEU A 10 -32.30 -7.91 -24.11
CA LEU A 10 -31.92 -7.03 -23.00
C LEU A 10 -30.42 -6.66 -23.03
N PRO A 11 -30.04 -5.48 -22.52
CA PRO A 11 -28.64 -5.04 -22.44
C PRO A 11 -27.82 -5.75 -21.35
N TYR A 12 -28.44 -6.70 -20.64
CA TYR A 12 -27.85 -7.56 -19.62
C TYR A 12 -28.24 -9.02 -19.86
N ARG A 13 -27.51 -9.94 -19.21
CA ARG A 13 -27.76 -11.39 -19.29
C ARG A 13 -28.02 -11.95 -17.90
N PHE A 14 -29.12 -12.66 -17.75
CA PHE A 14 -29.46 -13.40 -16.54
C PHE A 14 -28.66 -14.70 -16.44
N PHE A 15 -28.33 -15.11 -15.22
CA PHE A 15 -27.80 -16.43 -14.90
C PHE A 15 -28.10 -16.80 -13.45
N LYS A 16 -28.06 -18.11 -13.15
CA LYS A 16 -28.14 -18.65 -11.79
C LYS A 16 -26.80 -19.30 -11.40
N PRO A 17 -26.20 -18.99 -10.23
CA PRO A 17 -25.00 -19.67 -9.74
C PRO A 17 -25.27 -21.15 -9.46
N LYS A 18 -24.24 -22.01 -9.52
CA LYS A 18 -24.39 -23.46 -9.26
C LYS A 18 -25.03 -23.78 -7.89
N ASN A 19 -24.81 -22.93 -6.90
CA ASN A 19 -25.25 -23.14 -5.51
C ASN A 19 -26.42 -22.24 -5.08
N SER A 20 -27.09 -21.54 -6.01
CA SER A 20 -28.21 -20.66 -5.66
C SER A 20 -29.24 -20.59 -6.78
N ASN A 21 -30.52 -20.70 -6.42
CA ASN A 21 -31.63 -20.51 -7.35
C ASN A 21 -31.94 -19.02 -7.63
N ARG A 22 -31.24 -18.10 -6.97
CA ARG A 22 -31.46 -16.66 -7.11
C ARG A 22 -30.85 -16.11 -8.39
N TRP A 23 -31.57 -15.20 -9.03
CA TRP A 23 -31.17 -14.54 -10.24
C TRP A 23 -29.96 -13.62 -10.02
N ASN A 24 -29.05 -13.65 -10.98
CA ASN A 24 -27.92 -12.74 -11.11
C ASN A 24 -27.92 -12.16 -12.52
N ILE A 25 -27.41 -10.94 -12.66
CA ILE A 25 -27.19 -10.32 -13.97
C ILE A 25 -25.73 -10.03 -14.22
N ARG A 26 -25.35 -10.00 -15.48
CA ARG A 26 -24.07 -9.48 -15.96
C ARG A 26 -24.27 -8.60 -17.18
N PHE A 27 -23.50 -7.52 -17.27
CA PHE A 27 -23.48 -6.62 -18.41
C PHE A 27 -22.15 -5.90 -18.52
N SER A 28 -21.90 -5.32 -19.69
CA SER A 28 -20.71 -4.52 -19.98
C SER A 28 -21.13 -3.12 -20.37
N ILE A 29 -20.47 -2.12 -19.79
CA ILE A 29 -20.62 -0.71 -20.19
C ILE A 29 -19.32 -0.30 -20.89
N SER A 30 -19.41 0.45 -21.99
CA SER A 30 -18.23 0.90 -22.73
C SER A 30 -17.23 1.61 -21.81
N GLY A 31 -15.97 1.20 -21.84
CA GLY A 31 -14.91 1.72 -20.96
C GLY A 31 -14.85 1.10 -19.56
N PHE A 32 -15.77 0.23 -19.18
CA PHE A 32 -15.79 -0.44 -17.88
C PHE A 32 -15.64 -1.98 -18.03
N PRO A 33 -15.03 -2.66 -17.04
CA PRO A 33 -15.03 -4.12 -17.01
C PRO A 33 -16.45 -4.67 -16.84
N GLN A 34 -16.66 -5.94 -17.21
CA GLN A 34 -17.96 -6.59 -17.02
C GLN A 34 -18.40 -6.52 -15.55
N ILE A 35 -19.62 -6.05 -15.34
CA ILE A 35 -20.24 -5.85 -14.03
C ILE A 35 -21.20 -7.00 -13.77
N LYS A 36 -21.28 -7.44 -12.52
CA LYS A 36 -22.13 -8.53 -12.07
C LYS A 36 -22.90 -8.10 -10.82
N TYR A 37 -24.20 -8.36 -10.79
CA TYR A 37 -25.03 -8.11 -9.61
C TYR A 37 -25.86 -9.35 -9.27
N ALA A 38 -25.95 -9.68 -7.99
CA ALA A 38 -26.93 -10.62 -7.48
C ALA A 38 -28.24 -9.87 -7.24
N LEU A 39 -29.34 -10.35 -7.79
CA LEU A 39 -30.66 -9.71 -7.66
C LEU A 39 -31.34 -10.09 -6.35
N GLY A 40 -30.98 -11.24 -5.78
CA GLY A 40 -31.49 -11.67 -4.47
C GLY A 40 -32.87 -12.35 -4.50
N THR A 41 -33.54 -12.37 -5.64
CA THR A 41 -34.85 -13.00 -5.86
C THR A 41 -34.75 -14.17 -6.85
N ASP A 42 -35.66 -15.13 -6.74
CA ASP A 42 -35.88 -16.21 -7.71
C ASP A 42 -37.16 -16.04 -8.54
N ASP A 43 -37.97 -15.01 -8.23
CA ASP A 43 -39.12 -14.56 -9.02
C ASP A 43 -38.64 -13.85 -10.30
N ASP A 44 -39.23 -14.23 -11.44
CA ASP A 44 -38.80 -13.75 -12.75
C ASP A 44 -39.22 -12.29 -13.02
N ASP A 45 -40.40 -11.87 -12.56
CA ASP A 45 -40.91 -10.53 -12.78
C ASP A 45 -40.20 -9.53 -11.86
N GLU A 46 -39.99 -9.90 -10.60
CA GLU A 46 -39.19 -9.12 -9.65
C GLU A 46 -37.73 -9.01 -10.13
N ALA A 47 -37.15 -10.10 -10.65
CA ALA A 47 -35.80 -10.09 -11.21
C ALA A 47 -35.67 -9.14 -12.40
N LEU A 48 -36.68 -9.04 -13.27
CA LEU A 48 -36.68 -8.10 -14.39
C LEU A 48 -36.66 -6.64 -13.92
N GLN A 49 -37.47 -6.31 -12.92
CA GLN A 49 -37.56 -4.97 -12.37
C GLN A 49 -36.25 -4.55 -11.67
N ILE A 50 -35.72 -5.39 -10.78
CA ILE A 50 -34.45 -5.13 -10.07
C ILE A 50 -33.29 -5.04 -11.08
N ALA A 51 -33.28 -5.89 -12.10
CA ALA A 51 -32.24 -5.86 -13.13
C ALA A 51 -32.24 -4.57 -13.94
N ALA A 52 -33.43 -4.09 -14.34
CA ALA A 52 -33.58 -2.84 -15.07
C ALA A 52 -33.08 -1.65 -14.23
N GLU A 53 -33.48 -1.59 -12.95
CA GLU A 53 -33.03 -0.56 -12.01
C GLU A 53 -31.50 -0.59 -11.85
N LYS A 54 -30.91 -1.75 -11.56
CA LYS A 54 -29.45 -1.90 -11.40
C LYS A 54 -28.66 -1.53 -12.65
N TYR A 55 -29.18 -1.86 -13.84
CA TYR A 55 -28.57 -1.47 -15.10
C TYR A 55 -28.64 0.04 -15.32
N GLN A 56 -29.81 0.66 -15.13
CA GLN A 56 -29.98 2.10 -15.27
C GLN A 56 -29.13 2.87 -14.28
N GLU A 57 -29.07 2.42 -13.02
CA GLU A 57 -28.20 2.98 -11.99
C GLU A 57 -26.73 2.92 -12.43
N ALA A 58 -26.26 1.77 -12.93
CA ALA A 58 -24.89 1.62 -13.40
C ALA A 58 -24.58 2.50 -14.63
N VAL A 59 -25.50 2.60 -15.60
CA VAL A 59 -25.35 3.48 -16.77
C VAL A 59 -25.35 4.95 -16.36
N PHE A 60 -26.23 5.36 -15.46
CA PHE A 60 -26.27 6.72 -14.92
C PHE A 60 -24.96 7.05 -14.21
N GLN A 61 -24.51 6.18 -13.31
CA GLN A 61 -23.23 6.31 -12.65
C GLN A 61 -22.09 6.38 -13.67
N ALA A 62 -22.11 5.59 -14.75
CA ALA A 62 -21.07 5.60 -15.78
C ALA A 62 -21.02 6.94 -16.51
N LYS A 63 -22.18 7.45 -16.93
CA LYS A 63 -22.34 8.75 -17.59
C LYS A 63 -21.83 9.90 -16.73
N HIS A 64 -22.05 9.85 -15.43
CA HIS A 64 -21.59 10.86 -14.48
C HIS A 64 -20.18 10.59 -13.92
N GLY A 65 -19.48 9.56 -14.42
CA GLY A 65 -18.16 9.15 -13.95
C GLY A 65 -18.11 8.72 -12.48
N ILE A 66 -19.27 8.36 -11.90
CA ILE A 66 -19.46 7.88 -10.53
C ILE A 66 -19.34 6.36 -10.47
N LEU A 67 -19.57 5.67 -11.59
CA LEU A 67 -19.55 4.21 -11.64
C LEU A 67 -18.14 3.77 -11.24
N ALA A 68 -18.03 3.27 -10.01
CA ALA A 68 -16.80 2.75 -9.49
C ALA A 68 -16.40 1.61 -10.42
N ALA A 69 -15.42 1.85 -11.29
CA ALA A 69 -14.74 0.76 -11.95
C ALA A 69 -14.24 -0.15 -10.81
N ASN A 70 -14.72 -1.40 -10.81
CA ASN A 70 -14.76 -2.37 -9.71
C ASN A 70 -13.38 -2.80 -9.15
N GLY A 71 -12.50 -1.85 -8.85
CA GLY A 71 -11.23 -2.07 -8.20
C GLY A 71 -11.45 -2.26 -6.71
N SER A 72 -11.38 -3.52 -6.25
CA SER A 72 -11.15 -3.78 -4.83
C SER A 72 -9.86 -3.08 -4.38
N PHE A 73 -9.80 -2.62 -3.14
CA PHE A 73 -8.59 -2.02 -2.58
C PHE A 73 -7.37 -2.93 -2.78
N ARG A 74 -7.53 -4.24 -2.52
CA ARG A 74 -6.49 -5.25 -2.76
C ARG A 74 -5.96 -5.23 -4.20
N SER A 75 -6.83 -5.26 -5.20
CA SER A 75 -6.38 -5.31 -6.60
C SER A 75 -5.66 -4.03 -7.01
N VAL A 76 -6.15 -2.87 -6.56
CA VAL A 76 -5.51 -1.57 -6.84
C VAL A 76 -4.17 -1.44 -6.13
N ALA A 77 -4.08 -1.88 -4.88
CA ALA A 77 -2.84 -1.82 -4.09
C ALA A 77 -1.74 -2.70 -4.67
N LEU A 78 -2.07 -3.93 -5.10
CA LEU A 78 -1.13 -4.83 -5.77
C LEU A 78 -0.63 -4.24 -7.10
N ASP A 79 -1.54 -3.68 -7.89
CA ASP A 79 -1.19 -3.05 -9.16
C ASP A 79 -0.35 -1.78 -8.98
N TYR A 80 -0.61 -1.00 -7.94
CA TYR A 80 0.23 0.13 -7.54
C TYR A 80 1.67 -0.30 -7.22
N VAL A 81 1.84 -1.35 -6.41
CA VAL A 81 3.17 -1.90 -6.08
C VAL A 81 3.87 -2.40 -7.33
N LYS A 82 3.16 -3.12 -8.21
CA LYS A 82 3.70 -3.57 -9.50
C LYS A 82 4.19 -2.40 -10.35
N ALA A 83 3.43 -1.31 -10.41
CA ALA A 83 3.84 -0.10 -11.12
C ALA A 83 5.10 0.54 -10.50
N MET A 84 5.22 0.58 -9.16
CA MET A 84 6.44 1.05 -8.49
C MET A 84 7.65 0.17 -8.79
N GLN A 85 7.47 -1.15 -8.83
CA GLN A 85 8.55 -2.09 -9.15
C GLN A 85 9.01 -1.93 -10.61
N LEU A 86 8.09 -1.74 -11.55
CA LEU A 86 8.42 -1.47 -12.95
C LEU A 86 9.19 -0.14 -13.12
N ASP A 87 8.78 0.91 -12.41
CA ASP A 87 9.51 2.18 -12.39
C ASP A 87 10.91 2.03 -11.78
N ALA A 88 11.05 1.21 -10.74
CA ALA A 88 12.34 0.90 -10.12
C ALA A 88 13.30 0.13 -11.04
N GLN A 89 12.79 -0.67 -11.99
CA GLN A 89 13.64 -1.31 -13.01
C GLN A 89 14.30 -0.28 -13.93
N ARG A 90 13.58 0.81 -14.24
CA ARG A 90 14.11 1.93 -15.04
C ARG A 90 14.96 2.89 -14.20
N ARG A 91 14.66 2.99 -12.90
CA ARG A 91 15.28 3.93 -11.94
C ARG A 91 15.69 3.19 -10.66
N PRO A 92 16.89 2.59 -10.62
CA PRO A 92 17.31 1.71 -9.53
C PRO A 92 17.28 2.35 -8.13
N ASN A 93 17.46 3.67 -8.04
CA ASN A 93 17.36 4.41 -6.77
C ASN A 93 15.96 4.35 -6.14
N ARG A 94 14.91 4.01 -6.90
CA ARG A 94 13.53 3.86 -6.41
C ARG A 94 13.21 2.45 -5.90
N LEU A 95 14.12 1.49 -6.07
CA LEU A 95 13.91 0.10 -5.65
C LEU A 95 13.65 -0.03 -4.14
N GLY A 96 14.35 0.75 -3.32
CA GLY A 96 14.13 0.76 -1.88
C GLY A 96 12.70 1.19 -1.51
N ALA A 97 12.19 2.23 -2.16
CA ALA A 97 10.83 2.72 -1.95
C ALA A 97 9.78 1.71 -2.42
N ALA A 98 9.99 1.06 -3.57
CA ALA A 98 9.10 0.02 -4.08
C ALA A 98 9.03 -1.20 -3.15
N LYS A 99 10.18 -1.67 -2.64
CA LYS A 99 10.24 -2.78 -1.66
C LYS A 99 9.55 -2.42 -0.35
N TYR A 100 9.74 -1.19 0.13
CA TYR A 100 9.06 -0.73 1.35
C TYR A 100 7.54 -0.65 1.14
N ALA A 101 7.08 -0.10 0.01
CA ALA A 101 5.67 -0.04 -0.33
C ALA A 101 5.04 -1.44 -0.41
N ASP A 102 5.71 -2.40 -1.05
CA ASP A 102 5.27 -3.79 -1.12
C ASP A 102 5.08 -4.41 0.27
N ALA A 103 6.06 -4.24 1.17
CA ALA A 103 5.99 -4.75 2.53
C ALA A 103 4.83 -4.12 3.34
N VAL A 104 4.61 -2.81 3.21
CA VAL A 104 3.51 -2.10 3.88
C VAL A 104 2.15 -2.54 3.33
N VAL A 105 2.03 -2.61 2.00
CA VAL A 105 0.79 -3.00 1.31
C VAL A 105 0.40 -4.43 1.68
N THR A 106 1.33 -5.37 1.59
CA THR A 106 1.07 -6.79 1.82
C THR A 106 0.79 -7.12 3.28
N ARG A 107 1.52 -6.48 4.21
CA ARG A 107 1.40 -6.77 5.65
C ARG A 107 0.28 -6.02 6.35
N TYR A 108 0.04 -4.76 5.97
CA TYR A 108 -0.87 -3.88 6.73
C TYR A 108 -2.11 -3.51 5.93
N LEU A 109 -1.92 -2.94 4.74
CA LEU A 109 -3.06 -2.36 4.00
C LEU A 109 -4.01 -3.43 3.47
N ILE A 110 -3.50 -4.47 2.80
CA ILE A 110 -4.36 -5.53 2.23
C ILE A 110 -5.09 -6.34 3.32
N PRO A 111 -4.45 -6.78 4.41
CA PRO A 111 -5.16 -7.52 5.46
C PRO A 111 -6.27 -6.70 6.14
N PHE A 112 -6.06 -5.39 6.32
CA PHE A 112 -7.04 -4.50 6.92
C PHE A 112 -8.20 -4.17 5.96
N PHE A 113 -7.91 -3.61 4.79
CA PHE A 113 -8.94 -3.16 3.83
C PHE A 113 -9.55 -4.29 3.00
N LYS A 114 -8.87 -5.45 2.93
CA LYS A 114 -9.32 -6.66 2.24
C LYS A 114 -9.77 -6.33 0.80
N THR A 115 -10.96 -6.75 0.42
CA THR A 115 -11.54 -6.57 -0.91
C THR A 115 -12.59 -5.46 -0.96
N ILE A 116 -12.62 -4.56 0.03
CA ILE A 116 -13.52 -3.39 0.03
C ILE A 116 -13.30 -2.60 -1.26
N ALA A 117 -14.36 -2.09 -1.88
CA ALA A 117 -14.24 -1.24 -3.05
C ALA A 117 -13.42 0.01 -2.72
N ILE A 118 -12.47 0.39 -3.58
CA ILE A 118 -11.59 1.53 -3.27
C ILE A 118 -12.35 2.85 -3.11
N SER A 119 -13.49 3.00 -3.80
CA SER A 119 -14.43 4.11 -3.67
C SER A 119 -15.19 4.12 -2.33
N ALA A 120 -15.32 2.96 -1.68
CA ALA A 120 -16.04 2.82 -0.41
C ALA A 120 -15.15 3.09 0.81
N VAL A 121 -13.85 3.35 0.62
CA VAL A 121 -12.96 3.67 1.73
C VAL A 121 -13.19 5.12 2.16
N THR A 122 -13.88 5.28 3.29
CA THR A 122 -14.21 6.60 3.86
C THR A 122 -13.09 7.11 4.78
N GLN A 123 -13.17 8.38 5.18
CA GLN A 123 -12.26 8.96 6.16
C GLN A 123 -12.31 8.24 7.52
N ALA A 124 -13.51 7.85 7.99
CA ALA A 124 -13.66 7.07 9.22
C ALA A 124 -12.85 5.76 9.16
N LYS A 125 -12.87 5.09 8.00
CA LYS A 125 -12.12 3.85 7.78
C LYS A 125 -10.60 4.04 7.85
N LEU A 126 -10.10 5.22 7.49
CA LEU A 126 -8.69 5.56 7.61
C LEU A 126 -8.26 5.73 9.08
N TYR A 127 -9.12 6.30 9.92
CA TYR A 127 -8.87 6.38 11.35
C TYR A 127 -8.90 5.00 12.01
N GLU A 128 -9.90 4.16 11.67
CA GLU A 128 -9.93 2.75 12.12
C GLU A 128 -8.64 2.01 11.74
N TYR A 129 -8.14 2.20 10.51
CA TYR A 129 -6.86 1.62 10.07
C TYR A 129 -5.70 2.09 10.96
N THR A 130 -5.69 3.36 11.33
CA THR A 130 -4.59 3.95 12.09
C THR A 130 -4.57 3.42 13.52
N ASP A 131 -5.73 3.28 14.14
CA ASP A 131 -5.85 2.73 15.49
C ASP A 131 -5.48 1.25 15.51
N TRP A 132 -5.95 0.47 14.53
CA TRP A 132 -5.53 -0.91 14.32
C TRP A 132 -4.02 -1.02 14.11
N ARG A 133 -3.43 -0.12 13.31
CA ARG A 133 -2.00 -0.15 12.99
C ARG A 133 -1.12 0.15 14.21
N ARG A 134 -1.58 0.99 15.13
CA ARG A 134 -0.86 1.28 16.40
C ARG A 134 -0.70 0.02 17.24
N SER A 135 -1.76 -0.78 17.36
CA SER A 135 -1.79 -1.98 18.22
C SER A 135 -1.41 -3.28 17.51
N TYR A 136 -1.21 -3.26 16.18
CA TYR A 136 -0.92 -4.45 15.36
C TYR A 136 0.16 -5.39 15.93
N TRP A 137 1.28 -4.83 16.39
CA TRP A 137 2.43 -5.60 16.88
C TRP A 137 2.39 -5.92 18.37
N THR A 138 1.49 -5.29 19.14
CA THR A 138 1.39 -5.45 20.60
C THR A 138 0.24 -6.38 20.97
N THR A 139 -0.98 -6.07 20.54
CA THR A 139 -2.18 -6.85 20.86
C THR A 139 -2.91 -7.39 19.62
N GLY A 140 -2.52 -6.95 18.43
CA GLY A 140 -3.12 -7.35 17.16
C GLY A 140 -2.54 -8.63 16.54
N ASP A 141 -2.83 -8.82 15.26
CA ASP A 141 -2.47 -10.04 14.51
C ASP A 141 -0.96 -10.33 14.50
N GLY A 142 -0.14 -9.27 14.50
CA GLY A 142 1.32 -9.37 14.49
C GLY A 142 1.93 -9.66 15.87
N ALA A 143 1.15 -9.65 16.96
CA ALA A 143 1.68 -9.76 18.33
C ALA A 143 2.48 -11.04 18.58
N LYS A 144 2.12 -12.14 17.90
CA LYS A 144 2.78 -13.45 18.07
C LYS A 144 3.84 -13.73 16.98
N GLU A 145 3.94 -12.87 15.97
CA GLU A 145 4.86 -13.07 14.85
C GLU A 145 6.29 -12.66 15.22
N LYS A 146 7.21 -13.63 15.31
CA LYS A 146 8.61 -13.34 15.68
C LYS A 146 9.43 -12.70 14.55
N PHE A 147 9.12 -13.04 13.30
CA PHE A 147 9.92 -12.66 12.15
C PHE A 147 9.08 -11.92 11.11
N LEU A 148 9.64 -10.87 10.55
CA LEU A 148 9.13 -10.23 9.35
C LEU A 148 9.37 -11.11 8.12
N THR A 149 8.73 -10.74 7.01
CA THR A 149 8.91 -11.35 5.69
C THR A 149 10.41 -11.50 5.37
N PRO A 150 10.90 -12.74 5.18
CA PRO A 150 12.30 -12.98 4.94
C PRO A 150 12.73 -12.46 3.57
N TYR A 151 13.99 -12.03 3.47
CA TYR A 151 14.55 -11.53 2.22
C TYR A 151 15.98 -12.03 2.01
N MET A 152 16.43 -12.04 0.75
CA MET A 152 17.79 -12.45 0.40
C MET A 152 18.77 -11.28 0.52
N ARG A 153 19.88 -11.50 1.23
CA ARG A 153 21.02 -10.58 1.32
C ARG A 153 22.31 -11.37 1.11
N ASN A 154 23.07 -11.01 0.07
CA ASN A 154 24.34 -11.67 -0.28
C ASN A 154 24.23 -13.21 -0.34
N GLY A 155 23.19 -13.72 -1.01
CA GLY A 155 22.94 -15.17 -1.15
C GLY A 155 22.42 -15.87 0.11
N LYS A 156 22.34 -15.19 1.26
CA LYS A 156 21.79 -15.73 2.50
C LYS A 156 20.37 -15.23 2.74
N LYS A 157 19.49 -16.10 3.24
CA LYS A 157 18.14 -15.73 3.66
C LYS A 157 18.19 -15.08 5.04
N VAL A 158 17.77 -13.83 5.14
CA VAL A 158 17.72 -13.07 6.38
C VAL A 158 16.29 -13.04 6.91
N PHE A 159 16.13 -13.30 8.20
CA PHE A 159 14.87 -13.27 8.93
C PHE A 159 14.89 -12.07 9.90
N PRO A 160 14.46 -10.87 9.45
CA PRO A 160 14.42 -9.71 10.33
C PRO A 160 13.42 -9.93 11.47
N LEU A 161 13.81 -9.58 12.70
CA LEU A 161 12.91 -9.67 13.87
C LEU A 161 11.81 -8.62 13.81
N ALA A 162 10.61 -9.02 14.25
CA ALA A 162 9.52 -8.09 14.50
C ALA A 162 9.79 -7.22 15.72
N LYS A 163 9.50 -5.93 15.59
CA LYS A 163 9.49 -5.01 16.72
C LYS A 163 8.08 -5.00 17.29
N HIS A 164 7.90 -5.66 18.43
CA HIS A 164 6.64 -5.74 19.17
C HIS A 164 6.34 -4.44 19.93
N GLU A 165 6.39 -3.32 19.20
CA GLU A 165 6.20 -1.97 19.71
C GLU A 165 5.05 -1.30 18.93
N GLU A 166 4.40 -0.34 19.58
CA GLU A 166 3.37 0.45 18.90
C GLU A 166 3.95 1.26 17.73
N ALA A 167 3.14 1.44 16.69
CA ALA A 167 3.55 2.24 15.54
C ALA A 167 3.70 3.72 15.95
N THR A 168 4.92 4.24 15.82
CA THR A 168 5.17 5.67 16.04
C THR A 168 4.47 6.55 15.00
N ASP A 169 4.13 7.79 15.37
CA ASP A 169 3.47 8.73 14.45
C ASP A 169 4.26 8.98 13.16
N ALA A 170 5.60 8.96 13.24
CA ALA A 170 6.48 9.07 12.08
C ALA A 170 6.36 7.86 11.13
N THR A 171 6.07 6.68 11.68
CA THR A 171 5.85 5.45 10.91
C THR A 171 4.49 5.48 10.25
N LEU A 172 3.44 5.82 11.00
CA LEU A 172 2.08 5.97 10.47
C LEU A 172 2.01 6.98 9.32
N ARG A 173 2.72 8.12 9.44
CA ARG A 173 2.82 9.09 8.34
C ARG A 173 3.51 8.54 7.09
N ARG A 174 4.62 7.81 7.25
CA ARG A 174 5.32 7.18 6.12
C ARG A 174 4.44 6.14 5.43
N GLU A 175 3.70 5.35 6.20
CA GLU A 175 2.75 4.37 5.66
C GLU A 175 1.55 5.07 4.99
N ASN A 176 1.06 6.19 5.54
CA ASN A 176 -0.01 6.98 4.92
C ASN A 176 0.39 7.58 3.56
N VAL A 177 1.68 7.87 3.34
CA VAL A 177 2.17 8.25 2.01
C VAL A 177 1.97 7.12 1.00
N ILE A 178 2.17 5.86 1.41
CA ILE A 178 1.92 4.68 0.57
C ILE A 178 0.42 4.51 0.30
N LEU A 179 -0.41 4.62 1.35
CA LEU A 179 -1.87 4.56 1.23
C LEU A 179 -2.42 5.64 0.28
N SER A 180 -1.95 6.88 0.43
CA SER A 180 -2.26 7.99 -0.48
C SER A 180 -1.76 7.70 -1.90
N GLY A 181 -0.62 7.01 -2.05
CA GLY A 181 -0.10 6.55 -3.34
C GLY A 181 -1.04 5.58 -4.04
N VAL A 182 -1.65 4.64 -3.30
CA VAL A 182 -2.65 3.71 -3.82
C VAL A 182 -3.88 4.46 -4.33
N PHE A 183 -4.40 5.43 -3.56
CA PHE A 183 -5.54 6.26 -4.02
C PHE A 183 -5.19 7.11 -5.25
N LYS A 184 -4.01 7.74 -5.28
CA LYS A 184 -3.55 8.49 -6.46
C LYS A 184 -3.39 7.58 -7.69
N HIS A 185 -3.02 6.32 -7.49
CA HIS A 185 -2.99 5.32 -8.55
C HIS A 185 -4.39 4.96 -9.04
N ALA A 186 -5.35 4.81 -8.13
CA ALA A 186 -6.76 4.60 -8.46
C ALA A 186 -7.34 5.76 -9.28
N VAL A 187 -7.04 7.00 -8.90
CA VAL A 187 -7.43 8.22 -9.64
C VAL A 187 -6.85 8.19 -11.06
N ARG A 188 -5.55 7.89 -11.21
CA ARG A 188 -4.90 7.81 -12.54
C ARG A 188 -5.52 6.73 -13.43
N LYS A 189 -6.08 5.68 -12.83
CA LYS A 189 -6.81 4.62 -13.54
C LYS A 189 -8.30 4.93 -13.76
N GLY A 190 -8.79 6.09 -13.33
CA GLY A 190 -10.20 6.48 -13.46
C GLY A 190 -11.15 5.67 -12.56
N LEU A 191 -10.64 5.02 -11.51
CA LEU A 191 -11.47 4.20 -10.61
C LEU A 191 -12.23 5.04 -9.57
N ILE A 192 -11.67 6.19 -9.21
CA ILE A 192 -12.25 7.16 -8.26
C ILE A 192 -11.95 8.57 -8.76
N LYS A 193 -12.81 9.53 -8.41
CA LYS A 193 -12.54 10.95 -8.71
C LYS A 193 -11.50 11.49 -7.72
N PRO A 194 -10.71 12.51 -8.12
CA PRO A 194 -9.76 13.16 -7.21
C PRO A 194 -10.41 13.73 -5.93
N GLY A 195 -11.67 14.20 -6.02
CA GLY A 195 -12.42 14.75 -4.89
C GLY A 195 -12.89 13.71 -3.89
N ASP A 196 -13.07 12.46 -4.32
CA ASP A 196 -13.56 11.36 -3.48
C ASP A 196 -12.42 10.69 -2.68
N VAL A 197 -11.17 11.14 -2.88
CA VAL A 197 -10.03 10.60 -2.13
C VAL A 197 -10.14 11.06 -0.67
N PRO A 198 -10.32 10.12 0.28
CA PRO A 198 -10.42 10.47 1.69
C PRO A 198 -9.10 11.08 2.18
N LYS A 199 -9.19 12.19 2.91
CA LYS A 199 -8.04 12.84 3.55
C LYS A 199 -7.98 12.43 5.01
N GLN A 200 -6.79 12.12 5.51
CA GLN A 200 -6.58 11.84 6.92
C GLN A 200 -5.51 12.76 7.48
N GLU A 201 -5.81 13.40 8.61
CA GLU A 201 -4.84 14.19 9.35
C GLU A 201 -4.20 13.32 10.43
N LEU A 202 -2.89 13.14 10.34
CA LEU A 202 -2.10 12.39 11.32
C LEU A 202 -1.31 13.35 12.20
N PRO A 203 -1.13 13.05 13.51
CA PRO A 203 -0.39 13.90 14.43
C PRO A 203 1.05 14.13 13.96
N LYS A 204 1.61 15.29 14.30
CA LYS A 204 3.01 15.64 13.98
C LYS A 204 3.96 14.77 14.80
N PRO A 205 4.94 14.08 14.16
CA PRO A 205 5.87 13.27 14.91
C PRO A 205 6.74 14.17 15.78
N LYS A 206 7.06 13.70 16.98
CA LYS A 206 8.03 14.36 17.85
C LYS A 206 9.38 14.44 17.13
N LEU A 207 9.97 15.62 17.08
CA LEU A 207 11.27 15.86 16.45
C LEU A 207 12.38 15.41 17.40
N ASN A 208 12.90 14.19 17.18
CA ASN A 208 14.11 13.72 17.86
C ASN A 208 15.34 14.16 17.06
N LYS A 209 15.76 15.41 17.25
CA LYS A 209 17.02 15.90 16.67
C LYS A 209 18.18 15.20 17.36
N ARG A 210 19.12 14.65 16.58
CA ARG A 210 20.37 14.11 17.14
C ARG A 210 21.14 15.28 17.76
N PRO A 211 21.62 15.18 19.02
CA PRO A 211 22.37 16.26 19.63
C PRO A 211 23.66 16.53 18.87
N ALA A 212 24.14 17.78 18.92
CA ALA A 212 25.47 18.10 18.44
C ALA A 212 26.52 17.48 19.36
N PHE A 213 27.67 17.11 18.79
CA PHE A 213 28.80 16.61 19.58
C PHE A 213 29.34 17.71 20.48
N LYS A 214 29.68 17.35 21.72
CA LYS A 214 30.50 18.21 22.59
C LYS A 214 31.95 18.20 22.11
N VAL A 215 32.72 19.22 22.50
CA VAL A 215 34.16 19.32 22.17
C VAL A 215 34.93 18.08 22.63
N GLU A 216 34.66 17.58 23.84
CA GLU A 216 35.30 16.37 24.38
C GLU A 216 34.97 15.10 23.57
N GLU A 217 33.71 14.94 23.17
CA GLU A 217 33.27 13.82 22.34
C GLU A 217 33.91 13.89 20.95
N PHE A 218 34.03 15.10 20.41
CA PHE A 218 34.73 15.33 19.14
C PHE A 218 36.22 14.98 19.24
N THR A 219 36.91 15.46 20.27
CA THR A 219 38.32 15.11 20.53
C THR A 219 38.50 13.61 20.66
N LYS A 220 37.61 12.92 21.39
CA LYS A 220 37.66 11.46 21.50
C LYS A 220 37.50 10.77 20.14
N LEU A 221 36.59 11.25 19.29
CA LEU A 221 36.42 10.73 17.93
C LEU A 221 37.66 10.92 17.06
N VAL A 222 38.32 12.08 17.16
CA VAL A 222 39.57 12.39 16.43
C VAL A 222 40.69 11.47 16.89
N LEU A 223 40.93 11.36 18.20
CA LEU A 223 41.96 10.48 18.77
C LEU A 223 41.75 9.02 18.39
N THR A 224 40.50 8.53 18.47
CA THR A 224 40.18 7.16 18.06
C THR A 224 40.42 6.95 16.56
N SER A 225 40.20 7.97 15.74
CA SER A 225 40.49 7.92 14.31
C SER A 225 41.99 7.83 14.04
N GLU A 226 42.82 8.58 14.77
CA GLU A 226 44.28 8.56 14.66
C GLU A 226 44.86 7.22 15.11
N GLN A 227 44.38 6.68 16.24
CA GLN A 227 44.76 5.35 16.72
C GLN A 227 44.47 4.26 15.69
N ARG A 228 43.30 4.31 15.04
CA ARG A 228 42.97 3.35 13.97
C ARG A 228 43.89 3.49 12.75
N ILE A 229 44.43 4.67 12.46
CA ILE A 229 45.41 4.81 11.37
C ILE A 229 46.73 4.16 11.80
N ALA A 230 47.18 4.40 13.03
CA ALA A 230 48.39 3.81 13.59
C ALA A 230 48.32 2.26 13.64
N GLU A 231 47.18 1.69 14.05
CA GLU A 231 46.92 0.25 14.04
C GLU A 231 46.94 -0.38 12.63
N ALA A 232 46.76 0.42 11.58
CA ALA A 232 46.78 -0.04 10.19
C ALA A 232 48.13 0.13 9.50
N ALA A 233 49.20 0.51 10.23
CA ALA A 233 50.52 0.75 9.66
C ALA A 233 51.06 -0.43 8.84
N ASP A 234 50.71 -1.66 9.23
CA ASP A 234 51.13 -2.89 8.54
C ASP A 234 50.41 -3.14 7.20
N ASN A 235 49.31 -2.43 6.91
CA ASN A 235 48.54 -2.60 5.67
C ASN A 235 48.33 -1.23 4.97
N PRO A 236 49.14 -0.94 3.93
CA PRO A 236 49.12 0.35 3.23
C PRO A 236 47.74 0.76 2.67
N ASP A 237 46.96 -0.19 2.13
CA ASP A 237 45.65 0.09 1.55
C ASP A 237 44.62 0.49 2.63
N ILE A 238 44.66 -0.21 3.77
CA ILE A 238 43.77 0.08 4.91
C ILE A 238 44.18 1.39 5.58
N MET A 239 45.49 1.65 5.72
CA MET A 239 46.02 2.90 6.24
C MET A 239 45.58 4.09 5.36
N PHE A 240 45.69 3.96 4.04
CA PHE A 240 45.26 4.99 3.09
C PHE A 240 43.76 5.26 3.17
N ALA A 241 42.91 4.22 3.20
CA ALA A 241 41.47 4.37 3.33
C ALA A 241 41.06 5.03 4.66
N ARG A 242 41.70 4.66 5.78
CA ARG A 242 41.47 5.27 7.11
C ARG A 242 41.96 6.73 7.15
N GLY A 243 43.10 7.02 6.52
CA GLY A 243 43.65 8.36 6.38
C GLY A 243 42.72 9.30 5.60
N MET A 244 42.13 8.83 4.49
CA MET A 244 41.11 9.61 3.77
C MET A 244 39.93 9.98 4.66
N LEU A 245 39.39 9.04 5.44
CA LEU A 245 38.25 9.30 6.33
C LEU A 245 38.56 10.32 7.44
N HIS A 246 39.80 10.32 7.95
CA HIS A 246 40.27 11.29 8.94
C HIS A 246 40.43 12.68 8.30
N ASN A 247 41.07 12.76 7.13
CA ASN A 247 41.42 14.03 6.48
C ASN A 247 40.23 14.74 5.82
N VAL A 248 39.23 14.01 5.32
CA VAL A 248 38.00 14.59 4.73
C VAL A 248 37.26 15.49 5.72
N ARG A 249 37.46 15.32 7.04
CA ARG A 249 36.83 16.12 8.09
C ARG A 249 37.55 17.43 8.43
N ARG A 250 38.80 17.63 8.00
CA ARG A 250 39.55 18.88 8.25
C ARG A 250 39.22 20.02 7.27
N TRP A 251 38.62 19.74 6.12
CA TRP A 251 38.33 20.74 5.07
C TRP A 251 37.15 21.69 5.34
N HIS A 252 36.36 21.46 6.40
CA HIS A 252 35.21 22.31 6.75
C HIS A 252 35.34 22.99 8.12
N ALA A 253 36.54 23.01 8.71
CA ALA A 253 36.82 23.61 10.01
C ALA A 253 37.84 24.75 9.93
N ALA A 254 37.85 25.48 8.81
CA ALA A 254 38.58 26.73 8.62
C ALA A 254 37.60 27.83 8.21
#